data_AF-A0A951T2Z9-F1
#
_entry.id   AF-A0A951T2Z9-F1
#
_cell.length_a   1.000
_cell.length_b   1.000
_cell.length_c   1.000
_cell.angle_alpha   90.00
_cell.angle_beta   90.00
_cell.angle_gamma   90.00
#
_symmetry.space_group_name_H-M   'P 1'
#
loop_
_entity.id
_entity.type
_entity.pdbx_description
1 polymer ?
#
loop_
_entity_poly.entity_id
_entity_poly.type
_entity_poly.pdbx_seq_one_letter_code
_entity_poly.pdbx_strand_id
1 'polypeptide(L)'
;YTAWFPERPRSGPLDLLGGHLDALVWRVTVLPDGTPLVFDSIHGCGCYHFFFPTPLVRARPPPHALEEWLFVPQTLPALDADARLRLRVASATHYLERVGVVDEDRRPASLRRYALLPEALLRSLPHPSDGRRSLFGPDGMVAGTERRERFLFWPMGILDPGAMRQWGHHATAFVGRRHFDDARLFDLRFEALR
;
A
#
# COMPACT_ATOMS: atom_id res chain seq x y z
N TYR A 1 -6.90 -1.83 -3.84
CA TYR A 1 -7.36 -2.85 -2.87
C TYR A 1 -6.69 -2.59 -1.55
N THR A 2 -7.42 -2.73 -0.44
CA THR A 2 -6.89 -2.48 0.90
C THR A 2 -7.27 -3.66 1.80
N ALA A 3 -6.28 -4.26 2.46
CA ALA A 3 -6.48 -5.27 3.49
C ALA A 3 -6.15 -4.66 4.86
N TRP A 4 -7.12 -4.65 5.77
CA TRP A 4 -6.97 -4.14 7.12
C TRP A 4 -6.65 -5.28 8.10
N PHE A 5 -5.74 -5.01 9.02
CA PHE A 5 -5.29 -5.93 10.07
C PHE A 5 -5.56 -5.30 11.44
N PRO A 6 -5.99 -6.09 12.44
CA PRO A 6 -6.40 -5.56 13.74
C PRO A 6 -5.23 -5.00 14.56
N GLU A 7 -4.00 -5.32 14.21
CA GLU A 7 -2.80 -4.78 14.85
C GLU A 7 -1.55 -5.09 14.03
N ARG A 8 -0.52 -4.27 14.18
CA ARG A 8 0.89 -4.65 13.96
C ARG A 8 1.49 -4.84 15.35
N PRO A 9 1.58 -6.07 15.88
CA PRO A 9 2.03 -6.28 17.24
C PRO A 9 3.49 -5.81 17.38
N ARG A 10 3.81 -5.27 18.56
CA ARG A 10 5.18 -4.83 18.86
C ARG A 10 6.06 -6.04 19.12
N SER A 11 7.23 -6.07 18.50
CA SER A 11 8.26 -7.09 18.80
C SER A 11 9.03 -6.80 20.09
N GLY A 12 8.94 -5.58 20.64
CA GLY A 12 9.56 -5.19 21.90
C GLY A 12 9.31 -3.72 22.28
N PRO A 13 9.86 -3.25 23.42
CA PRO A 13 9.63 -1.89 23.93
C PRO A 13 10.11 -0.77 22.99
N LEU A 14 11.12 -1.06 22.16
CA LEU A 14 11.72 -0.13 21.21
C LEU A 14 11.11 -0.21 19.81
N ASP A 15 10.13 -1.08 19.57
CA ASP A 15 9.43 -1.12 18.29
C ASP A 15 8.54 0.12 18.14
N LEU A 16 9.02 1.05 17.31
CA LEU A 16 8.34 2.33 17.06
C LEU A 16 7.15 2.21 16.12
N LEU A 17 7.03 1.10 15.38
CA LEU A 17 6.11 0.92 14.27
C LEU A 17 4.83 0.16 14.67
N GLY A 18 4.82 -0.54 15.81
CA GLY A 18 3.66 -1.33 16.25
C GLY A 18 2.50 -0.53 16.87
N GLY A 19 1.28 -1.10 16.82
CA GLY A 19 0.02 -0.46 17.28
C GLY A 19 -1.24 -1.14 16.70
N HIS A 20 -2.43 -0.62 17.05
CA HIS A 20 -3.71 -1.35 17.06
C HIS A 20 -4.58 -1.28 15.79
N LEU A 21 -3.96 -0.96 14.65
CA LEU A 21 -4.56 -1.11 13.32
C LEU A 21 -3.40 -1.09 12.33
N ASP A 22 -3.49 -1.87 11.28
CA ASP A 22 -2.53 -1.80 10.17
C ASP A 22 -3.23 -2.08 8.85
N ALA A 23 -2.59 -1.74 7.73
CA ALA A 23 -3.14 -2.05 6.43
C ALA A 23 -2.06 -2.27 5.36
N LEU A 24 -2.39 -3.11 4.39
CA LEU A 24 -1.67 -3.23 3.13
C LEU A 24 -2.57 -2.73 1.99
N VAL A 25 -2.08 -1.76 1.25
CA VAL A 25 -2.71 -1.28 0.02
C VAL A 25 -2.00 -1.92 -1.16
N TRP A 26 -2.78 -2.49 -2.07
CA TRP A 26 -2.35 -3.06 -3.34
C TRP A 26 -3.05 -2.33 -4.48
N ARG A 27 -2.29 -1.73 -5.39
CA ARG A 27 -2.81 -1.05 -6.57
C ARG A 27 -2.35 -1.78 -7.83
N VAL A 28 -3.26 -1.79 -8.81
CA VAL A 28 -3.04 -2.33 -10.15
C VAL A 28 -3.27 -1.20 -11.14
N THR A 29 -2.27 -0.91 -11.96
CA THR A 29 -2.37 0.00 -13.09
C THR A 29 -2.51 -0.85 -14.35
N VAL A 30 -3.59 -0.65 -15.10
CA VAL A 30 -3.93 -1.43 -16.29
C VAL A 30 -3.94 -0.55 -17.54
N LEU A 31 -3.70 -1.18 -18.69
CA LEU A 31 -3.97 -0.61 -20.00
C LEU A 31 -5.49 -0.56 -20.28
N PRO A 32 -5.95 0.16 -21.32
CA PRO A 32 -7.38 0.26 -21.64
C PRO A 32 -8.09 -1.07 -21.92
N ASP A 33 -7.34 -2.09 -22.35
CA ASP A 33 -7.82 -3.46 -22.59
C ASP A 33 -7.87 -4.32 -21.31
N GLY A 34 -7.48 -3.76 -20.16
CA GLY A 34 -7.42 -4.46 -18.88
C GLY A 34 -6.10 -5.18 -18.60
N THR A 35 -5.16 -5.18 -19.55
CA THR A 35 -3.85 -5.81 -19.37
C THR A 35 -3.06 -5.10 -18.26
N PRO A 36 -2.58 -5.82 -17.21
CA PRO A 36 -1.82 -5.19 -16.15
C PRO A 36 -0.46 -4.66 -16.63
N LEU A 37 -0.20 -3.37 -16.36
CA LEU A 37 1.04 -2.70 -16.73
C LEU A 37 2.04 -2.72 -15.57
N VAL A 38 1.64 -2.20 -14.42
CA VAL A 38 2.46 -2.12 -13.20
C VAL A 38 1.56 -2.35 -12.00
N PHE A 39 2.10 -3.00 -10.98
CA PHE A 39 1.49 -3.10 -9.67
C PHE A 39 2.35 -2.37 -8.65
N ASP A 40 1.73 -1.88 -7.58
CA ASP A 40 2.47 -1.29 -6.48
C ASP A 40 1.74 -1.45 -5.16
N SER A 41 2.51 -1.39 -4.08
CA SER A 41 2.01 -1.54 -2.73
C SER A 41 2.57 -0.50 -1.79
N ILE A 42 1.76 -0.12 -0.82
CA ILE A 42 2.18 0.60 0.39
C ILE A 42 1.54 -0.06 1.59
N HIS A 43 2.07 0.18 2.77
CA HIS A 43 1.27 0.06 3.98
C HIS A 43 0.29 1.23 4.09
N GLY A 44 -0.76 1.09 4.89
CA GLY A 44 -1.78 2.14 5.08
C GLY A 44 -1.25 3.46 5.65
N CYS A 45 0.01 3.49 6.12
CA CYS A 45 0.68 4.75 6.45
C CYS A 45 1.25 5.53 5.25
N GLY A 46 1.41 4.88 4.09
CA GLY A 46 2.15 5.42 2.93
C GLY A 46 3.61 4.93 2.87
N CYS A 47 4.09 4.36 3.97
CA CYS A 47 5.38 3.71 4.12
C CYS A 47 5.52 2.46 3.21
N TYR A 48 6.77 2.08 2.90
CA TYR A 48 7.13 0.88 2.11
C TYR A 48 6.52 0.84 0.69
N HIS A 49 6.68 1.92 -0.07
CA HIS A 49 6.21 1.98 -1.45
C HIS A 49 7.05 1.11 -2.39
N PHE A 50 6.51 -0.05 -2.75
CA PHE A 50 7.16 -1.02 -3.63
C PHE A 50 6.46 -1.09 -4.98
N PHE A 51 7.24 -1.24 -6.05
CA PHE A 51 6.75 -1.38 -7.41
C PHE A 51 7.06 -2.77 -7.97
N PHE A 52 6.12 -3.32 -8.73
CA PHE A 52 6.20 -4.64 -9.37
C PHE A 52 5.84 -4.49 -10.85
N PRO A 53 6.81 -4.13 -11.71
CA PRO A 53 6.57 -3.92 -13.13
C PRO A 53 6.42 -5.26 -13.88
N THR A 54 5.61 -5.25 -14.93
CA THR A 54 5.59 -6.30 -15.95
C THR A 54 6.62 -6.00 -17.05
N PRO A 55 6.85 -6.90 -18.03
CA PRO A 55 7.75 -6.64 -19.15
C PRO A 55 7.30 -5.52 -20.09
N LEU A 56 6.08 -5.00 -19.93
CA LEU A 56 5.52 -3.91 -20.73
C LEU A 56 6.07 -2.53 -20.33
N VAL A 57 6.89 -2.44 -19.29
CA VAL A 57 7.54 -1.19 -18.90
C VAL A 57 9.01 -1.37 -18.57
N ARG A 58 9.76 -0.28 -18.72
CA ARG A 58 11.15 -0.15 -18.28
C ARG A 58 11.24 0.91 -17.19
N ALA A 59 11.96 0.61 -16.11
CA ALA A 59 12.25 1.59 -15.07
C ALA A 59 13.12 2.74 -15.63
N ARG A 60 12.74 3.98 -15.34
CA ARG A 60 13.55 5.17 -15.61
C ARG A 60 14.57 5.36 -14.48
N PRO A 61 15.78 5.86 -14.77
CA PRO A 61 16.75 6.20 -13.74
C PRO A 61 16.28 7.40 -12.90
N PRO A 62 16.74 7.52 -11.65
CA PRO A 62 16.45 8.71 -10.84
C PRO A 62 17.10 9.96 -11.46
N PRO A 63 16.45 11.13 -11.39
CA PRO A 63 17.01 12.39 -11.88
C PRO A 63 18.18 12.87 -10.98
N HIS A 64 18.17 12.49 -9.70
CA HIS A 64 19.22 12.81 -8.72
C HIS A 64 19.51 11.62 -7.80
N ALA A 65 20.77 11.48 -7.36
CA ALA A 65 21.23 10.30 -6.62
C ALA A 65 20.61 10.10 -5.22
N LEU A 66 20.13 11.17 -4.57
CA LEU A 66 19.57 11.13 -3.21
C LEU A 66 18.03 11.11 -3.17
N GLU A 67 17.37 11.06 -4.32
CA GLU A 67 15.91 11.00 -4.36
C GLU A 67 15.41 9.58 -4.08
N GLU A 68 14.40 9.46 -3.22
CA GLU A 68 13.67 8.21 -3.05
C GLU A 68 12.85 7.91 -4.32
N TRP A 69 13.40 7.08 -5.20
CA TRP A 69 12.92 6.96 -6.58
C TRP A 69 12.01 5.76 -6.82
N LEU A 70 12.61 4.60 -7.11
CA LEU A 70 11.93 3.34 -7.38
C LEU A 70 12.58 2.26 -6.54
N PHE A 71 11.77 1.52 -5.81
CA PHE A 71 12.19 0.27 -5.21
C PHE A 71 11.40 -0.88 -5.82
N VAL A 72 12.09 -1.72 -6.60
CA VAL A 72 11.52 -2.85 -7.33
C VAL A 72 12.05 -4.14 -6.72
N PRO A 73 11.39 -4.69 -5.69
CA PRO A 73 11.84 -5.92 -5.04
C PRO A 73 11.61 -7.16 -5.92
N GLN A 74 10.69 -7.08 -6.89
CA GLN A 74 10.38 -8.18 -7.80
C GLN A 74 9.78 -7.63 -9.11
N THR A 75 10.20 -8.19 -10.24
CA THR A 75 9.51 -8.04 -11.53
C THR A 75 8.51 -9.19 -11.75
N LEU A 76 7.43 -8.92 -12.47
CA LEU A 76 6.40 -9.90 -12.81
C LEU A 76 6.56 -10.35 -14.27
N PRO A 77 6.10 -11.57 -14.62
CA PRO A 77 5.98 -11.97 -16.02
C PRO A 77 4.92 -11.12 -16.74
N ALA A 78 4.78 -11.32 -18.05
CA ALA A 78 3.58 -10.86 -18.75
C ALA A 78 2.35 -11.56 -18.14
N LEU A 79 1.27 -10.80 -17.99
CA LEU A 79 0.03 -11.25 -17.36
C LEU A 79 -1.14 -10.84 -18.23
N ASP A 80 -2.06 -11.76 -18.44
CA ASP A 80 -3.34 -11.49 -19.09
C ASP A 80 -4.32 -10.80 -18.12
N ALA A 81 -5.39 -10.23 -18.66
CA ALA A 81 -6.39 -9.48 -17.89
C ALA A 81 -7.13 -10.33 -16.84
N ASP A 82 -7.21 -11.65 -17.03
CA ASP A 82 -7.85 -12.61 -16.12
C ASP A 82 -6.87 -13.27 -15.13
N ALA A 83 -5.57 -12.92 -15.21
CA ALA A 83 -4.55 -13.48 -14.34
C ALA A 83 -4.86 -13.22 -12.86
N ARG A 84 -4.91 -14.30 -12.07
CA ARG A 84 -5.14 -14.21 -10.63
C ARG A 84 -3.82 -14.13 -9.90
N LEU A 85 -3.65 -13.12 -9.06
CA LEU A 85 -2.44 -12.95 -8.25
C LEU A 85 -2.59 -13.50 -6.83
N ARG A 86 -1.47 -13.99 -6.29
CA ARG A 86 -1.26 -14.42 -4.92
C ARG A 86 -0.27 -13.46 -4.26
N LEU A 87 -0.71 -12.78 -3.20
CA LEU A 87 0.15 -11.95 -2.37
C LEU A 87 0.55 -12.72 -1.11
N ARG A 88 1.85 -12.90 -0.87
CA ARG A 88 2.35 -13.45 0.39
C ARG A 88 2.71 -12.31 1.33
N VAL A 89 1.97 -12.23 2.42
CA VAL A 89 2.09 -11.16 3.41
C VAL A 89 2.67 -11.74 4.70
N ALA A 90 3.72 -11.12 5.22
CA ALA A 90 4.35 -11.51 6.47
C ALA A 90 3.36 -11.42 7.63
N SER A 91 3.39 -12.41 8.51
CA SER A 91 2.64 -12.34 9.78
C SER A 91 3.22 -11.23 10.66
N ALA A 92 2.36 -10.61 11.46
CA ALA A 92 2.66 -9.50 12.38
C ALA A 92 3.06 -8.18 11.71
N THR A 93 4.02 -8.17 10.78
CA THR A 93 4.54 -6.93 10.17
C THR A 93 3.79 -6.51 8.92
N HIS A 94 3.04 -7.41 8.30
CA HIS A 94 2.32 -7.22 7.04
C HIS A 94 3.19 -6.76 5.87
N TYR A 95 4.50 -7.01 5.90
CA TYR A 95 5.34 -6.80 4.73
C TYR A 95 4.87 -7.69 3.58
N LEU A 96 4.79 -7.12 2.38
CA LEU A 96 4.59 -7.90 1.17
C LEU A 96 5.90 -8.60 0.81
N GLU A 97 5.97 -9.90 1.04
CA GLU A 97 7.18 -10.69 0.85
C GLU A 97 7.33 -11.23 -0.57
N ARG A 98 6.19 -11.52 -1.23
CA ARG A 98 6.18 -12.08 -2.58
C ARG A 98 4.87 -11.80 -3.30
N VAL A 99 4.97 -11.55 -4.59
CA VAL A 99 3.84 -11.56 -5.53
C VAL A 99 3.99 -12.77 -6.44
N GLY A 100 2.94 -13.54 -6.63
CA GLY A 100 2.93 -14.69 -7.54
C GLY A 100 1.66 -14.76 -8.33
N VAL A 101 1.64 -15.60 -9.37
CA VAL A 101 0.41 -15.98 -10.06
C VAL A 101 -0.20 -17.17 -9.32
N VAL A 102 -1.51 -17.20 -9.19
CA VAL A 102 -2.24 -18.34 -8.62
C VAL A 102 -2.09 -19.52 -9.56
N ASP A 103 -1.53 -20.59 -9.00
CA ASP A 103 -1.62 -21.93 -9.57
C ASP A 103 -2.90 -22.58 -9.03
N GLU A 104 -3.89 -22.80 -9.92
CA GLU A 104 -5.20 -23.35 -9.58
C GLU A 104 -5.11 -24.82 -9.11
N ASP A 105 -4.09 -25.54 -9.54
CA ASP A 105 -3.85 -26.93 -9.12
C ASP A 105 -3.32 -26.99 -7.68
N ARG A 106 -2.74 -25.88 -7.20
CA ARG A 106 -2.17 -25.78 -5.86
C ARG A 106 -3.12 -25.13 -4.87
N ARG A 107 -4.07 -25.95 -4.39
CA ARG A 107 -5.03 -25.56 -3.34
C ARG A 107 -4.32 -25.30 -1.99
N PRO A 108 -4.65 -24.20 -1.29
CA PRO A 108 -4.11 -23.95 0.03
C PRO A 108 -4.69 -24.94 1.06
N ALA A 109 -3.91 -25.25 2.10
CA ALA A 109 -4.33 -26.15 3.19
C ALA A 109 -5.57 -25.62 3.94
N SER A 110 -5.74 -24.30 4.00
CA SER A 110 -6.93 -23.64 4.52
C SER A 110 -7.30 -22.46 3.62
N LEU A 111 -8.60 -22.26 3.42
CA LEU A 111 -9.14 -21.18 2.60
C LEU A 111 -10.20 -20.42 3.38
N ARG A 112 -9.92 -19.17 3.72
CA ARG A 112 -10.92 -18.22 4.18
C ARG A 112 -11.24 -17.26 3.04
N ARG A 113 -12.53 -17.17 2.71
CA ARG A 113 -13.03 -16.23 1.69
C ARG A 113 -13.44 -14.94 2.36
N TYR A 114 -13.01 -13.82 1.79
CA TYR A 114 -13.42 -12.48 2.20
C TYR A 114 -14.28 -11.88 1.11
N ALA A 115 -15.25 -11.04 1.51
CA ALA A 115 -16.00 -10.22 0.58
C ALA A 115 -15.23 -8.93 0.29
N LEU A 116 -15.17 -8.52 -0.98
CA LEU A 116 -14.66 -7.20 -1.35
C LEU A 116 -15.76 -6.17 -1.05
N LEU A 117 -15.44 -5.18 -0.22
CA LEU A 117 -16.34 -4.08 0.12
C LEU A 117 -15.81 -2.76 -0.43
N PRO A 118 -16.69 -1.82 -0.82
CA PRO A 118 -16.27 -0.47 -1.19
C PRO A 118 -15.60 0.24 -0.01
N GLU A 119 -14.38 0.74 -0.20
CA GLU A 119 -13.64 1.46 0.84
C GLU A 119 -14.37 2.73 1.31
N ALA A 120 -15.22 3.32 0.46
CA ALA A 120 -16.05 4.48 0.79
C ALA A 120 -16.99 4.22 1.99
N LEU A 121 -17.32 2.97 2.31
CA LEU A 121 -18.08 2.63 3.52
C LEU A 121 -17.35 3.06 4.80
N LEU A 122 -16.02 3.08 4.80
CA LEU A 122 -15.23 3.52 5.96
C LEU A 122 -15.41 5.02 6.26
N ARG A 123 -15.87 5.82 5.31
CA ARG A 123 -16.17 7.25 5.52
C ARG A 123 -17.48 7.48 6.29
N SER A 124 -18.25 6.42 6.52
CA SER A 124 -19.52 6.50 7.22
C SER A 124 -19.87 5.12 7.77
N LEU A 125 -19.40 4.82 8.98
CA LEU A 125 -19.68 3.57 9.69
C LEU A 125 -20.77 3.78 10.74
N PRO A 126 -21.63 2.79 11.01
CA PRO A 126 -22.54 2.83 12.15
C PRO A 126 -21.78 3.05 13.46
N HIS A 127 -22.26 3.94 14.32
CA HIS A 127 -21.66 4.22 15.62
C HIS A 127 -22.51 3.63 16.77
N PRO A 128 -21.91 3.10 17.85
CA PRO A 128 -22.65 2.48 18.96
C PRO A 128 -23.62 3.41 19.71
N SER A 129 -23.39 4.72 19.69
CA SER A 129 -24.21 5.72 20.39
C SER A 129 -25.34 6.30 19.53
N ASP A 130 -25.84 5.53 18.57
CA ASP A 130 -26.63 5.96 17.42
C ASP A 130 -25.89 6.94 16.48
N GLY A 131 -26.24 6.90 15.19
CA GLY A 131 -25.64 7.74 14.14
C GLY A 131 -24.52 7.06 13.33
N ARG A 132 -23.79 7.88 12.57
CA ARG A 132 -22.72 7.43 11.66
C ARG A 132 -21.47 8.25 11.86
N ARG A 133 -20.31 7.63 11.74
CA ARG A 133 -19.01 8.29 11.89
C ARG A 133 -18.02 7.80 10.84
N SER A 134 -17.25 8.74 10.29
CA SER A 134 -16.10 8.38 9.45
C SER A 134 -15.00 7.75 10.29
N LEU A 135 -14.39 6.69 9.76
CA LEU A 135 -13.13 6.14 10.30
C LEU A 135 -12.01 7.18 10.24
N PHE A 136 -12.04 8.03 9.21
CA PHE A 136 -11.04 9.05 8.95
C PHE A 136 -11.46 10.40 9.54
N GLY A 137 -10.51 11.10 10.16
CA GLY A 137 -10.62 12.49 10.56
C GLY A 137 -10.61 13.47 9.37
N PRO A 138 -10.75 14.78 9.63
CA PRO A 138 -10.76 15.81 8.58
C PRO A 138 -9.43 15.93 7.82
N ASP A 139 -8.34 15.44 8.43
CA ASP A 139 -6.99 15.32 7.86
C ASP A 139 -6.81 14.05 7.00
N GLY A 140 -7.83 13.18 6.94
CA GLY A 140 -7.77 11.90 6.25
C GLY A 140 -7.00 10.82 7.02
N MET A 141 -6.74 11.01 8.32
CA MET A 141 -6.03 10.03 9.16
C MET A 141 -7.01 9.26 10.06
N VAL A 142 -6.67 8.02 10.40
CA VAL A 142 -7.44 7.22 11.35
C VAL A 142 -6.96 7.53 12.77
N ALA A 143 -7.83 8.14 13.58
CA ALA A 143 -7.49 8.53 14.94
C ALA A 143 -7.04 7.33 15.79
N GLY A 144 -5.98 7.51 16.60
CA GLY A 144 -5.43 6.48 17.47
C GLY A 144 -4.41 5.56 16.79
N THR A 145 -4.25 5.63 15.47
CA THR A 145 -3.31 4.77 14.74
C THR A 145 -1.90 5.35 14.65
N GLU A 146 -1.63 6.43 15.38
CA GLU A 146 -0.34 7.10 15.35
C GLU A 146 0.75 6.18 15.91
N ARG A 147 1.93 6.21 15.28
CA ARG A 147 3.07 5.38 15.66
C ARG A 147 4.09 6.21 16.42
N ARG A 148 4.96 5.55 17.20
CA ARG A 148 6.02 6.27 17.94
C ARG A 148 7.07 6.87 17.00
N GLU A 149 7.17 6.34 15.78
CA GLU A 149 8.07 6.86 14.75
C GLU A 149 7.78 8.34 14.40
N ARG A 150 6.57 8.85 14.68
CA ARG A 150 6.24 10.27 14.48
C ARG A 150 7.19 11.20 15.22
N PHE A 151 7.71 10.81 16.38
CA PHE A 151 8.65 11.63 17.16
C PHE A 151 10.06 11.65 16.55
N LEU A 152 10.37 10.73 15.64
CA LEU A 152 11.64 10.67 14.92
C LEU A 152 11.54 11.33 13.54
N PHE A 153 10.45 11.07 12.81
CA PHE A 153 10.31 11.47 11.41
C PHE A 153 9.48 12.74 11.17
N TRP A 154 8.96 13.40 12.22
CA TRP A 154 8.26 14.68 12.07
C TRP A 154 9.05 15.77 11.31
N PRO A 155 10.40 15.90 11.42
CA PRO A 155 11.12 16.95 10.69
C PRO A 155 11.08 16.77 9.17
N MET A 156 10.69 15.58 8.70
CA MET A 156 10.60 15.25 7.27
C MET A 156 9.36 15.85 6.59
N GLY A 157 8.51 16.57 7.32
CA GLY A 157 7.33 17.25 6.76
C GLY A 157 6.12 16.34 6.50
N ILE A 158 6.15 15.10 7.00
CA ILE A 158 5.03 14.17 6.98
C ILE A 158 4.23 14.36 8.27
N LEU A 159 2.94 14.67 8.16
CA LEU A 159 2.04 14.79 9.29
C LEU A 159 1.78 13.42 9.91
N ASP A 160 2.03 13.20 11.20
CA ASP A 160 1.90 11.91 11.92
C ASP A 160 2.39 10.67 11.13
N PRO A 161 3.71 10.53 10.91
CA PRO A 161 4.30 9.34 10.31
C PRO A 161 3.83 8.06 11.00
N GLY A 162 3.42 7.07 10.20
CA GLY A 162 2.91 5.79 10.68
C GLY A 162 1.41 5.71 10.93
N ALA A 163 0.70 6.84 11.02
CA ALA A 163 -0.76 6.83 11.12
C ALA A 163 -1.40 6.28 9.84
N MET A 164 -2.45 5.47 10.00
CA MET A 164 -3.22 4.91 8.89
C MET A 164 -4.04 6.00 8.21
N ARG A 165 -4.20 5.92 6.88
CA ARG A 165 -4.76 7.01 6.09
C ARG A 165 -5.84 6.57 5.13
N GLN A 166 -6.67 7.53 4.77
CA GLN A 166 -7.60 7.46 3.67
C GLN A 166 -6.83 7.48 2.33
N TRP A 167 -7.34 6.76 1.32
CA TRP A 167 -6.91 6.97 -0.06
C TRP A 167 -6.82 8.46 -0.41
N GLY A 168 -5.71 8.86 -1.05
CA GLY A 168 -5.40 10.25 -1.42
C GLY A 168 -4.60 11.06 -0.39
N HIS A 169 -4.27 10.49 0.77
CA HIS A 169 -3.55 11.21 1.84
C HIS A 169 -2.16 10.62 2.15
N HIS A 170 -1.66 9.70 1.31
CA HIS A 170 -0.45 8.94 1.58
C HIS A 170 0.79 9.64 1.02
N ALA A 171 1.57 10.27 1.89
CA ALA A 171 2.96 10.60 1.59
C ALA A 171 3.77 9.29 1.53
N THR A 172 4.53 9.10 0.47
CA THR A 172 5.26 7.84 0.23
C THR A 172 6.76 8.00 0.24
N ALA A 173 7.28 9.21 0.45
CA ALA A 173 8.71 9.46 0.55
C ALA A 173 9.02 10.34 1.75
N PHE A 174 10.12 10.05 2.45
CA PHE A 174 10.61 10.90 3.54
C PHE A 174 11.46 12.07 3.03
N VAL A 175 12.07 11.95 1.85
CA VAL A 175 12.86 13.01 1.23
C VAL A 175 12.18 13.45 -0.07
N GLY A 176 11.92 14.75 -0.20
CA GLY A 176 11.18 15.31 -1.33
C GLY A 176 9.66 15.30 -1.12
N ARG A 177 8.90 15.36 -2.21
CA ARG A 177 7.42 15.30 -2.19
C ARG A 177 6.94 14.23 -3.15
N ARG A 178 6.44 13.12 -2.60
CA ARG A 178 5.83 12.02 -3.37
C ARG A 178 4.56 11.57 -2.67
N HIS A 179 3.46 11.53 -3.41
CA HIS A 179 2.17 11.04 -2.93
C HIS A 179 1.77 9.81 -3.70
N PHE A 180 1.08 8.88 -3.04
CA PHE A 180 0.70 7.63 -3.67
C PHE A 180 -0.24 7.84 -4.85
N ASP A 181 -1.10 8.85 -4.79
CA ASP A 181 -2.10 9.24 -5.79
C ASP A 181 -1.61 10.30 -6.78
N ASP A 182 -0.31 10.59 -6.83
CA ASP A 182 0.26 11.48 -7.86
C ASP A 182 -0.02 10.90 -9.26
N ALA A 183 -0.78 11.67 -10.06
CA ALA A 183 -1.19 11.28 -11.40
C ALA A 183 -0.01 11.02 -12.35
N ARG A 184 1.15 11.66 -12.11
CA ARG A 184 2.36 11.48 -12.93
C ARG A 184 3.32 10.43 -12.39
N LEU A 185 2.98 9.76 -11.30
CA LEU A 185 3.87 8.82 -10.63
C LEU A 185 4.47 7.81 -11.63
N PHE A 186 3.64 7.13 -12.41
CA PHE A 186 4.10 6.09 -13.32
C PHE A 186 4.85 6.65 -14.53
N ASP A 187 4.43 7.79 -15.09
CA ASP A 187 5.12 8.44 -16.21
C ASP A 187 6.54 8.88 -15.84
N LEU A 188 6.70 9.35 -14.60
CA LEU A 188 8.00 9.74 -14.07
C LEU A 188 8.88 8.52 -13.84
N ARG A 189 8.33 7.41 -13.34
CA ARG A 189 9.12 6.24 -12.93
C ARG A 189 9.37 5.22 -14.05
N PHE A 190 8.50 5.15 -15.05
CA PHE A 190 8.54 4.11 -16.06
C PHE A 190 8.42 4.67 -17.48
N GLU A 191 8.98 3.93 -18.41
CA GLU A 191 8.76 4.07 -19.85
C GLU A 191 7.95 2.87 -20.33
N ALA A 192 6.84 3.12 -21.03
CA ALA A 192 6.07 2.05 -21.65
C ALA A 192 6.82 1.47 -22.86
N LEU A 193 6.97 0.16 -22.89
CA LEU A 193 7.52 -0.60 -24.00
C LEU A 193 6.34 -1.11 -24.82
N ARG A 194 6.15 -0.53 -26.01
CA ARG A 194 5.17 -1.02 -26.99
C ARG A 194 5.73 -2.19 -27.77
#